data_AF-A0A0S8GQC4-F1
#
_entry.id   AF-A0A0S8GQC4-F1
#
_cell.length_a   1.000
_cell.length_b   1.000
_cell.length_c   1.000
_cell.angle_alpha   90.00
_cell.angle_beta   90.00
_cell.angle_gamma   90.00
#
_symmetry.space_group_name_H-M   'P 1'
#
loop_
_entity.id
_entity.type
_entity.pdbx_description
1 polymer ?
#
loop_
_entity_poly.entity_id
_entity_poly.type
_entity_poly.pdbx_seq_one_letter_code
_entity_poly.pdbx_strand_id
1 'polypeptide(L)'
;MGDSTLKFFQFMFKFLPHKLRLKAEEILLKFISGLKVFRDVSSLIWILTWSVLIWVVIGVSNYFIFLAFGLYPPIQASFILLVIVCLGVMLPASPGFVGTFQFFCIVALSTFGYDKNVALPFSILLHACQYFPVTLLGLYYLKKEHLSLKTLEKESLESE
;
A
#
# COMPACT_ATOMS: atom_id res chain seq x y z
N MET A 1 33.16 -3.50 6.05
CA MET A 1 32.47 -2.27 5.61
C MET A 1 31.99 -1.40 6.79
N GLY A 2 32.60 -1.50 7.98
CA GLY A 2 32.04 -0.98 9.24
C GLY A 2 32.60 0.35 9.73
N ASP A 3 33.92 0.57 9.66
CA ASP A 3 34.54 1.70 10.40
C ASP A 3 34.63 3.01 9.62
N SER A 4 34.84 2.96 8.30
CA SER A 4 35.03 4.18 7.50
C SER A 4 33.73 4.96 7.29
N THR A 5 32.60 4.27 7.17
CA THR A 5 31.27 4.86 7.00
C THR A 5 30.82 5.54 8.29
N LEU A 6 30.99 4.89 9.44
CA LEU A 6 30.66 5.47 10.75
C LEU A 6 31.50 6.72 11.05
N LYS A 7 32.80 6.71 10.72
CA LYS A 7 33.69 7.87 10.90
C LYS A 7 33.30 9.06 10.03
N PHE A 8 32.92 8.83 8.77
CA PHE A 8 32.44 9.88 7.86
C PHE A 8 31.14 10.52 8.39
N PHE A 9 30.18 9.72 8.84
CA PHE A 9 28.93 10.22 9.42
C PHE A 9 29.14 10.94 10.77
N GLN A 10 30.02 10.44 11.66
CA GLN A 10 30.34 11.11 12.91
C GLN A 10 31.04 12.46 12.71
N PHE A 11 31.87 12.57 11.66
CA PHE A 11 32.48 13.85 11.26
C PHE A 11 31.41 14.85 10.80
N MET A 12 30.46 14.38 9.98
CA MET A 12 29.35 15.19 9.45
C MET A 12 28.35 15.62 10.54
N PHE A 13 28.12 14.77 11.57
CA PHE A 13 27.25 15.06 12.71
C PHE A 13 27.92 15.81 13.87
N LYS A 14 29.20 16.20 13.74
CA LYS A 14 29.94 16.91 14.80
C LYS A 14 29.35 18.31 15.11
N PHE A 15 28.63 18.92 14.16
CA PHE A 15 28.01 20.23 14.31
C PHE A 15 26.57 20.19 14.85
N LEU A 16 26.01 19.00 15.11
CA LEU A 16 24.63 18.87 15.59
C LEU A 16 24.53 18.85 17.13
N PRO A 17 23.47 19.46 17.72
CA PRO A 17 23.20 19.37 19.14
C PRO A 17 23.06 17.91 19.60
N HIS A 18 23.51 17.60 20.82
CA HIS A 18 23.61 16.23 21.37
C HIS A 18 22.33 15.38 21.19
N LYS A 19 21.14 15.99 21.33
CA LYS A 19 19.86 15.30 21.14
C LYS A 19 19.56 14.91 19.69
N LEU A 20 19.95 15.74 18.72
CA LEU A 20 19.76 15.42 17.29
C LEU A 20 20.76 14.37 16.82
N ARG A 21 21.99 14.36 17.37
CA ARG A 21 23.00 13.36 17.02
C ARG A 21 22.58 11.94 17.40
N LEU A 22 22.05 11.75 18.61
CA LEU A 22 21.54 10.44 19.06
C LEU A 22 20.39 9.94 18.17
N LYS A 23 19.44 10.83 17.83
CA LYS A 23 18.31 10.49 16.97
C LYS A 23 18.76 10.17 15.53
N ALA A 24 19.74 10.91 15.01
CA ALA A 24 20.32 10.67 13.70
C ALA A 24 21.07 9.33 13.66
N GLU A 25 21.86 8.99 14.68
CA GLU A 25 22.54 7.70 14.79
C GLU A 25 21.55 6.54 14.86
N GLU A 26 20.45 6.68 15.61
CA GLU A 26 19.38 5.68 15.68
C GLU A 26 18.69 5.46 14.32
N ILE A 27 18.31 6.54 13.63
CA ILE A 27 17.71 6.47 12.29
C ILE A 27 18.70 5.85 11.29
N LEU A 28 19.98 6.22 11.35
CA LEU A 28 21.01 5.69 10.47
C LEU A 28 21.22 4.18 10.70
N LEU A 29 21.25 3.74 11.96
CA LEU A 29 21.36 2.32 12.31
C LEU A 29 20.13 1.53 11.85
N LYS A 30 18.92 2.05 12.05
CA LYS A 30 17.67 1.45 11.53
C LYS A 30 17.71 1.36 9.99
N PHE A 31 18.16 2.41 9.31
CA PHE A 31 18.30 2.44 7.85
C PHE A 31 19.35 1.43 7.35
N ILE A 32 20.54 1.38 7.95
CA ILE A 32 21.59 0.40 7.61
C ILE A 32 21.12 -1.02 7.91
N SER A 33 20.35 -1.23 8.98
CA SER A 33 19.75 -2.52 9.30
C SER A 33 18.69 -2.92 8.26
N GLY A 34 17.84 -1.99 7.81
CA GLY A 34 16.90 -2.19 6.72
C GLY A 34 17.60 -2.50 5.38
N LEU A 35 18.75 -1.87 5.14
CA LEU A 35 19.61 -2.17 3.99
C LEU A 35 20.20 -3.58 4.02
N LYS A 36 20.16 -4.31 5.15
CA LYS A 36 20.54 -5.72 5.18
C LYS A 36 19.59 -6.60 4.36
N VAL A 37 18.36 -6.15 4.04
CA VAL A 37 17.47 -6.84 3.09
C VAL A 37 18.14 -7.02 1.73
N PHE A 38 18.99 -6.09 1.31
CA PHE A 38 19.75 -6.19 0.06
C PHE A 38 20.90 -7.22 0.11
N ARG A 39 21.18 -7.86 1.27
CA ARG A 39 22.17 -8.95 1.34
C ARG A 39 21.67 -10.22 0.68
N ASP A 40 20.36 -10.42 0.59
CA ASP A 40 19.76 -11.54 -0.11
C ASP A 40 19.04 -11.04 -1.37
N VAL A 41 19.85 -10.81 -2.42
CA VAL A 41 19.38 -10.36 -3.73
C VAL A 41 18.33 -11.32 -4.31
N SER A 42 18.44 -12.62 -4.03
CA SER A 42 17.47 -13.62 -4.49
C SER A 42 16.09 -13.37 -3.87
N SER A 43 16.04 -13.24 -2.54
CA SER A 43 14.79 -12.91 -1.84
C SER A 43 14.20 -11.57 -2.30
N LEU A 44 15.05 -10.56 -2.54
CA LEU A 44 14.60 -9.26 -3.05
C LEU A 44 13.94 -9.39 -4.45
N ILE A 45 14.53 -10.15 -5.36
CA ILE A 45 13.95 -10.42 -6.69
C ILE A 45 12.60 -11.10 -6.56
N TRP A 46 12.46 -12.08 -5.66
CA TRP A 46 11.18 -12.74 -5.42
C TRP A 46 10.11 -11.79 -4.88
N ILE A 47 10.45 -10.95 -3.90
CA ILE A 47 9.53 -9.95 -3.34
C ILE A 47 9.07 -8.97 -4.43
N LEU A 48 10.00 -8.47 -5.25
CA LEU A 48 9.68 -7.55 -6.35
C LEU A 48 8.79 -8.22 -7.39
N THR A 49 9.09 -9.46 -7.76
CA THR A 49 8.31 -10.25 -8.72
C THR A 49 6.89 -10.44 -8.22
N TRP A 50 6.72 -10.92 -6.98
CA TRP A 50 5.39 -11.09 -6.38
C TRP A 50 4.63 -9.77 -6.26
N SER A 51 5.32 -8.70 -5.90
CA SER A 51 4.71 -7.37 -5.81
C SER A 51 4.17 -6.93 -7.17
N VAL A 52 4.99 -7.01 -8.23
CA VAL A 52 4.57 -6.67 -9.59
C VAL A 52 3.40 -7.55 -10.05
N LEU A 53 3.45 -8.86 -9.78
CA LEU A 53 2.37 -9.78 -10.13
C LEU A 53 1.06 -9.41 -9.44
N ILE A 54 1.09 -9.08 -8.15
CA ILE A 54 -0.09 -8.63 -7.40
C ILE A 54 -0.70 -7.39 -8.05
N TRP A 55 0.10 -6.37 -8.35
CA TRP A 55 -0.39 -5.14 -8.99
C TRP A 55 -0.94 -5.38 -10.39
N VAL A 56 -0.32 -6.27 -11.18
CA VAL A 56 -0.84 -6.67 -12.50
C VAL A 56 -2.18 -7.38 -12.36
N VAL A 57 -2.30 -8.32 -11.42
CA VAL A 57 -3.56 -9.03 -11.17
C VAL A 57 -4.65 -8.05 -10.74
N ILE A 58 -4.35 -7.08 -9.87
CA ILE A 58 -5.30 -6.04 -9.47
C ILE A 58 -5.71 -5.18 -10.68
N GLY A 59 -4.75 -4.71 -11.48
CA GLY A 59 -5.03 -3.90 -12.67
C GLY A 59 -5.89 -4.65 -13.70
N VAL A 60 -5.63 -5.93 -13.94
CA VAL A 60 -6.46 -6.76 -14.82
C VAL A 60 -7.84 -7.02 -14.20
N SER A 61 -7.92 -7.25 -12.89
CA SER A 61 -9.19 -7.48 -12.19
C SER A 61 -10.11 -6.26 -12.27
N ASN A 62 -9.55 -5.06 -12.16
CA ASN A 62 -10.28 -3.81 -12.33
C ASN A 62 -10.86 -3.67 -13.76
N TYR A 63 -10.18 -4.23 -14.77
CA TYR A 63 -10.65 -4.18 -16.15
C TYR A 63 -11.95 -4.97 -16.34
N PHE A 64 -12.14 -6.07 -15.60
CA PHE A 64 -13.40 -6.80 -15.62
C PHE A 64 -14.59 -5.98 -15.12
N ILE A 65 -14.38 -4.98 -14.26
CA ILE A 65 -15.44 -4.06 -13.86
C ILE A 65 -15.83 -3.14 -15.02
N PHE A 66 -14.88 -2.68 -15.84
CA PHE A 66 -15.21 -1.95 -17.08
C PHE A 66 -16.08 -2.79 -18.01
N LEU A 67 -15.70 -4.06 -18.21
CA LEU A 67 -16.48 -4.98 -19.03
C LEU A 67 -17.88 -5.25 -18.45
N ALA A 68 -18.02 -5.36 -17.13
CA ALA A 68 -19.31 -5.53 -16.47
C ALA A 68 -20.27 -4.34 -16.67
N PHE A 69 -19.72 -3.14 -16.89
CA PHE A 69 -20.47 -1.93 -17.23
C PHE A 69 -20.63 -1.71 -18.74
N GLY A 70 -20.17 -2.65 -19.58
CA GLY A 70 -20.20 -2.50 -21.04
C GLY A 70 -19.25 -1.41 -21.56
N LEU A 71 -18.19 -1.09 -20.80
CA LEU A 71 -17.17 -0.11 -21.15
C LEU A 71 -15.93 -0.82 -21.71
N TYR A 72 -15.38 -0.28 -22.79
CA TYR A 72 -14.23 -0.87 -23.49
C TYR A 72 -13.07 0.13 -23.67
N PRO A 73 -12.53 0.72 -22.59
CA PRO A 73 -11.37 1.58 -22.70
C PRO A 73 -10.11 0.76 -23.01
N PRO A 74 -9.00 1.40 -23.42
CA PRO A 74 -7.70 0.75 -23.46
C PRO A 74 -7.32 0.17 -22.08
N ILE A 75 -6.61 -0.96 -22.04
CA ILE A 75 -6.24 -1.64 -20.78
C ILE A 75 -5.50 -0.72 -19.80
N GLN A 76 -4.76 0.26 -20.33
CA GLN A 76 -4.05 1.28 -19.56
C GLN A 76 -4.99 2.08 -18.65
N ALA A 77 -6.27 2.24 -19.02
CA ALA A 77 -7.26 2.94 -18.21
C ALA A 77 -7.47 2.26 -16.85
N SER A 78 -7.40 0.93 -16.82
CA SER A 78 -7.52 0.15 -15.59
C SER A 78 -6.34 0.37 -14.64
N PHE A 79 -5.13 0.49 -15.20
CA PHE A 79 -3.91 0.77 -14.43
C PHE A 79 -3.84 2.23 -13.98
N ILE A 80 -4.31 3.18 -14.80
CA ILE A 80 -4.43 4.59 -14.40
C ILE A 80 -5.45 4.74 -13.28
N LEU A 81 -6.61 4.07 -13.39
CA LEU A 81 -7.59 3.97 -12.32
C LEU A 81 -6.97 3.43 -11.02
N LEU A 82 -6.22 2.34 -11.11
CA LEU A 82 -5.52 1.76 -9.96
C LEU A 82 -4.59 2.77 -9.28
N VAL A 83 -3.73 3.45 -10.04
CA VAL A 83 -2.79 4.44 -9.50
C VAL A 83 -3.52 5.61 -8.83
N ILE A 84 -4.57 6.15 -9.47
CA ILE A 84 -5.34 7.27 -8.94
C ILE A 84 -6.08 6.87 -7.65
N VAL A 85 -6.69 5.68 -7.62
CA VAL A 85 -7.37 5.16 -6.42
C VAL A 85 -6.37 4.93 -5.28
N CYS A 86 -5.16 4.44 -5.56
CA CYS A 86 -4.12 4.31 -4.54
C CYS A 86 -3.81 5.62 -3.83
N LEU A 87 -3.78 6.75 -4.56
CA LEU A 87 -3.62 8.07 -3.93
C LEU A 87 -4.75 8.40 -2.96
N GLY A 88 -5.99 8.00 -3.28
CA GLY A 88 -7.14 8.19 -2.41
C GLY A 88 -7.12 7.33 -1.15
N VAL A 89 -6.59 6.11 -1.26
CA VAL A 89 -6.44 5.17 -0.13
C VAL A 89 -5.28 5.57 0.80
N MET A 90 -4.28 6.31 0.30
CA MET A 90 -3.19 6.86 1.11
C MET A 90 -3.64 7.99 2.04
N LEU A 91 -4.79 8.64 1.76
CA LEU A 91 -5.32 9.70 2.61
C LEU A 91 -5.96 9.12 3.88
N PRO A 92 -5.85 9.81 5.04
CA PRO A 92 -6.58 9.41 6.23
C PRO A 92 -8.09 9.46 5.94
N ALA A 93 -8.75 8.31 6.03
CA ALA A 93 -10.14 8.13 5.61
C ALA A 93 -10.96 7.37 6.67
N SER A 94 -12.28 7.31 6.43
CA SER A 94 -13.19 6.46 7.18
C SER A 94 -12.78 4.97 7.07
N PRO A 95 -13.20 4.10 8.02
CA PRO A 95 -12.94 2.68 7.92
C PRO A 95 -13.35 2.12 6.56
N GLY A 96 -12.41 1.45 5.90
CA GLY A 96 -12.61 0.90 4.57
C GLY A 96 -12.62 1.91 3.43
N PHE A 97 -12.10 3.13 3.62
CA PHE A 97 -11.87 4.10 2.53
C PHE A 97 -13.15 4.54 1.79
N VAL A 98 -14.30 4.43 2.44
CA VAL A 98 -15.58 4.87 1.88
C VAL A 98 -15.55 6.40 1.73
N GLY A 99 -15.94 6.88 0.56
CA GLY A 99 -15.88 8.28 0.15
C GLY A 99 -14.63 8.59 -0.66
N THR A 100 -13.43 8.40 -0.08
CA THR A 100 -12.16 8.68 -0.79
C THR A 100 -11.99 7.74 -1.97
N PHE A 101 -12.28 6.45 -1.81
CA PHE A 101 -12.24 5.49 -2.93
C PHE A 101 -13.16 5.92 -4.08
N GLN A 102 -14.41 6.25 -3.77
CA GLN A 102 -15.41 6.64 -4.78
C GLN A 102 -15.00 7.93 -5.48
N PHE A 103 -14.53 8.93 -4.72
CA PHE A 103 -14.07 10.20 -5.27
C PHE A 103 -12.91 10.00 -6.26
N PHE A 104 -11.86 9.28 -5.87
CA PHE A 104 -10.70 9.07 -6.74
C PHE A 104 -11.03 8.15 -7.93
N CYS A 105 -11.95 7.21 -7.77
CA CYS A 105 -12.46 6.41 -8.90
C CYS A 105 -13.22 7.29 -9.91
N ILE A 106 -14.08 8.20 -9.44
CA ILE A 106 -14.77 9.19 -10.30
C ILE A 106 -13.76 10.09 -11.02
N VAL A 107 -12.74 10.58 -10.31
CA VAL A 107 -11.65 11.37 -10.92
C VAL A 107 -10.96 10.56 -12.02
N ALA A 108 -10.58 9.31 -11.75
CA ALA A 108 -9.95 8.46 -12.76
C ALA A 108 -10.82 8.27 -14.00
N LEU A 109 -12.09 7.90 -13.82
CA LEU A 109 -13.02 7.66 -14.93
C LEU A 109 -13.30 8.94 -15.73
N SER A 110 -13.31 10.11 -15.08
CA SER A 110 -13.46 11.39 -15.76
C SER A 110 -12.32 11.70 -16.74
N THR A 111 -11.10 11.21 -16.47
CA THR A 111 -9.95 11.36 -17.40
C THR A 111 -10.16 10.58 -18.71
N PHE A 112 -11.07 9.61 -18.73
CA PHE A 112 -11.46 8.84 -19.90
C PHE A 112 -12.81 9.29 -20.49
N GLY A 113 -13.37 10.41 -20.02
CA GLY A 113 -14.62 10.98 -20.52
C GLY A 113 -15.89 10.34 -19.99
N TYR A 114 -15.82 9.48 -18.97
CA TYR A 114 -17.01 8.91 -18.35
C TYR A 114 -17.63 9.91 -17.36
N ASP A 115 -18.95 10.08 -17.46
CA ASP A 115 -19.69 10.95 -16.55
C ASP A 115 -19.87 10.33 -15.15
N LYS A 116 -20.30 11.16 -14.20
CA LYS A 116 -20.51 10.75 -12.80
C LYS A 116 -21.64 9.72 -12.63
N ASN A 117 -22.65 9.73 -13.50
CA ASN A 117 -23.77 8.79 -13.43
C ASN A 117 -23.31 7.35 -13.73
N VAL A 118 -22.28 7.20 -14.58
CA VAL A 118 -21.60 5.92 -14.81
C VAL A 118 -20.55 5.66 -13.74
N ALA A 119 -19.71 6.65 -13.42
CA ALA A 119 -18.54 6.45 -12.58
C ALA A 119 -18.86 6.14 -11.12
N LEU A 120 -19.95 6.69 -10.56
CA LEU A 120 -20.32 6.42 -9.18
C LEU A 120 -20.77 4.96 -8.96
N PRO A 121 -21.77 4.41 -9.69
CA PRO A 121 -22.09 2.98 -9.62
C PRO A 121 -20.90 2.07 -9.90
N PHE A 122 -20.06 2.42 -10.89
CA PHE A 122 -18.83 1.69 -11.19
C PHE A 122 -17.92 1.61 -9.97
N SER A 123 -17.68 2.75 -9.30
CA SER A 123 -16.82 2.82 -8.12
C SER A 123 -17.35 2.01 -6.94
N ILE A 124 -18.67 1.92 -6.79
CA ILE A 124 -19.32 1.13 -5.73
C ILE A 124 -19.09 -0.37 -5.99
N LEU A 125 -19.31 -0.83 -7.22
CA LEU A 125 -19.10 -2.23 -7.57
C LEU A 125 -17.63 -2.63 -7.44
N LEU A 126 -16.74 -1.80 -7.99
CA LEU A 126 -15.30 -2.02 -7.88
C LEU A 126 -14.87 -2.12 -6.40
N HIS A 127 -15.31 -1.18 -5.57
CA HIS A 127 -14.96 -1.18 -4.16
C HIS A 127 -15.48 -2.42 -3.45
N ALA A 128 -16.74 -2.81 -3.68
CA ALA A 128 -17.32 -4.01 -3.09
C ALA A 128 -16.55 -5.29 -3.49
N CYS A 129 -16.20 -5.42 -4.77
CA CYS A 129 -15.43 -6.56 -5.27
C CYS A 129 -14.01 -6.65 -4.70
N GLN A 130 -13.39 -5.53 -4.35
CA GLN A 130 -12.05 -5.53 -3.74
C GLN A 130 -12.10 -5.66 -2.22
N TYR A 131 -13.09 -5.04 -1.58
CA TYR A 131 -13.16 -4.95 -0.13
C TYR A 131 -13.72 -6.23 0.49
N PHE A 132 -14.93 -6.65 0.09
CA PHE A 132 -15.62 -7.74 0.78
C PHE A 132 -14.90 -9.09 0.71
N PRO A 133 -14.39 -9.57 -0.44
CA PRO A 133 -13.73 -10.88 -0.49
C PRO A 133 -12.51 -10.94 0.43
N VAL A 134 -11.69 -9.90 0.43
CA VAL A 134 -10.48 -9.82 1.27
C VAL A 134 -10.86 -9.74 2.74
N THR A 135 -11.81 -8.88 3.11
CA THR A 135 -12.27 -8.74 4.49
C THR A 135 -12.92 -10.04 5.00
N LEU A 136 -13.78 -10.68 4.21
CA LEU A 136 -14.44 -11.92 4.59
C LEU A 136 -13.46 -13.08 4.77
N LEU A 137 -12.46 -13.20 3.89
CA LEU A 137 -11.39 -14.19 4.05
C LEU A 137 -10.59 -13.91 5.33
N GLY A 138 -10.22 -12.65 5.58
CA GLY A 138 -9.54 -12.26 6.81
C GLY A 138 -10.34 -12.64 8.06
N LEU A 139 -11.62 -12.31 8.12
CA LEU A 139 -12.52 -12.66 9.22
C LEU A 139 -12.70 -14.17 9.38
N TYR A 140 -12.81 -14.90 8.27
CA TYR A 140 -12.91 -16.36 8.28
C TYR A 140 -11.67 -17.00 8.92
N TYR A 141 -10.46 -16.60 8.50
CA TYR A 141 -9.22 -17.14 9.05
C TYR A 141 -8.98 -16.69 10.48
N LEU A 142 -9.34 -15.46 10.85
CA LEU A 142 -9.29 -14.98 12.23
C LEU A 142 -10.11 -15.90 13.17
N LYS A 143 -11.33 -16.25 12.75
CA LYS A 143 -12.19 -17.18 13.50
C LYS A 143 -11.62 -18.61 13.50
N LYS A 144 -11.12 -19.08 12.37
CA LYS A 144 -10.58 -20.45 12.22
C LYS A 144 -9.35 -20.68 13.11
N GLU A 145 -8.45 -19.71 13.17
CA GLU A 145 -7.22 -19.78 13.98
C GLU A 145 -7.44 -19.36 15.45
N HIS A 146 -8.69 -19.13 15.87
CA HIS A 146 -9.07 -18.74 17.24
C HIS A 146 -8.35 -17.46 17.73
N LEU A 147 -7.97 -16.59 16.80
CA LEU A 147 -7.33 -15.32 17.11
C LEU A 147 -8.39 -14.29 17.52
N SER A 148 -8.16 -13.61 18.64
CA SER A 148 -8.99 -12.49 19.10
C SER A 148 -8.33 -11.18 18.71
N LEU A 149 -9.09 -10.25 18.12
CA LEU A 149 -8.60 -8.91 17.80
C LEU A 149 -8.02 -8.18 19.02
N LYS A 150 -8.61 -8.41 20.21
CA LYS A 150 -8.12 -7.83 21.47
C LYS A 150 -6.77 -8.38 21.90
N THR A 151 -6.50 -9.66 21.59
CA THR A 151 -5.21 -10.28 21.92
C THR A 151 -4.11 -9.74 21.01
N LEU A 152 -4.41 -9.60 19.70
CA LEU A 152 -3.48 -9.03 18.72
C LEU A 152 -3.17 -7.55 19.00
N GLU A 153 -4.17 -6.77 19.40
CA GLU A 153 -3.99 -5.36 19.79
C GLU A 153 -3.08 -5.23 21.02
N LYS A 154 -3.23 -6.12 22.00
CA LYS A 154 -2.38 -6.12 23.20
C LYS A 154 -0.92 -6.47 22.85
N GLU A 155 -0.70 -7.48 22.00
CA GLU A 155 0.65 -7.86 21.56
C GLU A 155 1.35 -6.79 20.70
N SER A 156 0.60 -6.05 19.87
CA SER A 156 1.19 -4.97 19.07
C SER A 156 1.63 -3.77 19.90
N LEU A 157 0.91 -3.46 20.99
CA LEU A 157 1.26 -2.37 21.90
C LEU A 157 2.40 -2.72 22.87
N GLU A 158 2.62 -4.01 23.15
CA GLU A 158 3.74 -4.50 23.98
C GLU A 158 5.06 -4.62 23.19
N SER A 159 5.02 -4.53 21.85
CA SER A 159 6.18 -4.66 20.96
C SER A 159 6.70 -3.34 20.37
N GLU A 160 6.10 -2.20 20.71
CA GLU A 160 6.60 -0.83 20.45
C GLU A 160 7.34 -0.25 21.67
#